data_AF-A0ABC8ACS0-F1
#
_entry.id   AF-A0ABC8ACS0-F1
#
_cell.length_a   1.000
_cell.length_b   1.000
_cell.length_c   1.000
_cell.angle_alpha   90.00
_cell.angle_beta   90.00
_cell.angle_gamma   90.00
#
_symmetry.space_group_name_H-M   'P 1'
#
loop_
_entity.id
_entity.type
_entity.pdbx_description
1 polymer ?
#
loop_
_entity_poly.entity_id
_entity_poly.type
_entity_poly.pdbx_seq_one_letter_code
_entity_poly.pdbx_strand_id
1 'polypeptide(L)'
;MSRLTIDMTDQQHQSLKALAALQGKTIKQYALERLFTGDADANQAWTELKTLLNTRIHEGLAGHVSTKNINEILDEELTEDGA
;
A
#
# COMPACT_ATOMS: atom_id res chain seq x y z
N MET A 1 7.75 28.25 3.18
CA MET A 1 6.78 27.97 2.09
C MET A 1 7.56 27.53 0.87
N SER A 2 7.51 26.25 0.51
CA SER A 2 8.33 25.69 -0.57
C SER A 2 7.65 25.91 -1.92
N ARG A 3 8.32 26.58 -2.87
CA ARG A 3 7.81 26.84 -4.22
C ARG A 3 8.52 25.89 -5.18
N LEU A 4 7.78 24.96 -5.77
CA LEU A 4 8.28 24.04 -6.79
C LEU A 4 7.97 24.62 -8.18
N THR A 5 8.99 24.80 -9.01
CA THR A 5 8.84 25.20 -10.42
C THR A 5 9.12 23.99 -11.29
N ILE A 6 8.18 23.67 -12.18
CA ILE A 6 8.25 22.52 -13.08
C ILE A 6 8.22 23.08 -14.50
N ASP A 7 9.26 22.80 -15.28
CA ASP A 7 9.26 23.10 -16.70
C ASP A 7 8.42 22.07 -17.45
N MET A 8 7.44 22.55 -18.22
CA MET A 8 6.50 21.72 -18.96
C MET A 8 6.21 22.38 -20.30
N THR A 9 6.00 21.58 -21.35
CA THR A 9 5.53 22.11 -22.64
C THR A 9 4.07 22.56 -22.54
N ASP A 10 3.64 23.48 -23.41
CA ASP A 10 2.25 23.97 -23.41
C ASP A 10 1.22 22.83 -23.57
N GLN A 11 1.56 21.84 -24.40
CA GLN A 11 0.73 20.65 -24.60
C GLN A 11 0.64 19.78 -23.34
N GLN A 12 1.76 19.60 -22.62
CA GLN A 12 1.76 18.88 -21.34
C GLN A 12 0.94 19.62 -20.29
N HIS A 13 1.06 20.95 -20.21
CA HIS A 13 0.25 21.76 -19.32
C HIS A 13 -1.25 21.66 -19.64
N GLN A 14 -1.62 21.68 -20.93
CA GLN A 14 -3.01 21.56 -21.37
C GLN A 14 -3.60 20.18 -21.04
N SER A 15 -2.85 19.10 -21.28
CA SER A 15 -3.25 17.74 -20.88
C SER A 15 -3.41 17.62 -19.36
N LEU A 16 -2.48 18.18 -18.58
CA LEU A 16 -2.52 18.12 -17.12
C LEU A 16 -3.69 18.96 -16.56
N LYS A 17 -4.01 20.07 -17.20
CA LYS A 17 -5.19 20.90 -16.90
C LYS A 17 -6.49 20.16 -17.16
N ALA A 18 -6.60 19.46 -18.30
CA ALA A 18 -7.77 18.69 -18.66
C ALA A 18 -8.01 17.53 -17.68
N LEU A 19 -6.94 16.81 -17.32
CA LEU A 19 -6.99 15.71 -16.34
C LEU A 19 -7.36 16.20 -14.94
N ALA A 20 -6.78 17.32 -14.50
CA ALA A 20 -7.12 17.92 -13.22
C ALA A 20 -8.60 18.35 -13.17
N ALA A 21 -9.10 18.97 -14.26
CA ALA A 21 -10.50 19.37 -14.37
C ALA A 21 -11.47 18.17 -14.39
N LEU A 22 -11.11 17.08 -15.08
CA LEU A 22 -11.89 15.84 -15.10
C LEU A 22 -12.04 15.24 -13.69
N GLN A 23 -10.99 15.34 -12.87
CA GLN A 23 -10.99 14.83 -11.49
C GLN A 23 -11.56 15.86 -10.48
N GLY A 24 -12.01 17.03 -10.96
CA GLY A 24 -12.54 18.11 -10.12
C GLY A 24 -11.49 18.78 -9.22
N LYS A 25 -10.19 18.58 -9.50
CA LYS A 25 -9.07 19.08 -8.69
C LYS A 25 -8.39 20.26 -9.37
N THR A 26 -7.72 21.10 -8.58
CA THR A 26 -6.87 22.15 -9.14
C THR A 26 -5.59 21.52 -9.72
N ILE A 27 -5.00 22.12 -10.77
CA ILE A 27 -3.72 21.68 -11.35
C ILE A 27 -2.65 21.46 -10.27
N LYS A 28 -2.61 22.35 -9.27
CA LYS A 28 -1.65 22.27 -8.16
C LYS A 28 -1.82 20.98 -7.36
N GLN A 29 -3.05 20.66 -6.95
CA GLN A 29 -3.36 19.45 -6.19
C GLN A 29 -3.12 18.19 -7.02
N TYR A 30 -3.55 18.20 -8.28
CA TYR A 30 -3.37 17.05 -9.18
C TYR A 30 -1.89 16.77 -9.46
N ALA A 31 -1.08 17.80 -9.70
CA ALA A 31 0.37 17.64 -9.89
C ALA A 31 1.08 17.20 -8.61
N LEU A 32 0.70 17.74 -7.44
CA LEU A 32 1.21 17.31 -6.15
C LEU A 32 0.91 15.82 -5.93
N GLU A 33 -0.36 15.42 -6.01
CA GLU A 33 -0.73 14.01 -5.83
C GLU A 33 0.01 13.10 -6.82
N ARG A 34 0.13 13.48 -8.10
CA ARG A 34 0.85 12.68 -9.11
C ARG A 34 2.35 12.53 -8.84
N LEU A 35 3.00 13.56 -8.26
CA LEU A 35 4.42 13.52 -7.91
C LEU A 35 4.67 12.77 -6.60
N PHE A 36 3.68 12.76 -5.69
CA PHE A 36 3.77 12.12 -4.38
C PHE A 36 3.01 10.78 -4.28
N THR A 37 2.36 10.31 -5.35
CA THR A 37 1.61 9.03 -5.39
C THR A 37 2.49 7.80 -5.13
N GLY A 38 3.82 7.91 -5.17
CA GLY A 38 4.71 6.80 -4.83
C GLY A 38 4.80 6.47 -3.32
N ASP A 39 4.32 7.35 -2.44
CA ASP A 39 4.49 7.22 -0.98
C ASP A 39 3.23 6.73 -0.25
N ALA A 40 2.06 6.83 -0.90
CA ALA A 40 0.79 6.40 -0.32
C ALA A 40 0.72 4.88 -0.18
N ASP A 41 1.10 4.15 -1.23
CA ASP A 41 1.10 2.68 -1.24
C ASP A 41 2.20 2.11 -0.32
N ALA A 42 3.37 2.77 -0.27
CA ALA A 42 4.49 2.33 0.57
C ALA A 42 4.16 2.44 2.07
N ASN A 43 3.56 3.55 2.50
CA ASN A 43 3.13 3.71 3.89
C ASN A 43 1.98 2.78 4.25
N GLN A 44 1.05 2.53 3.32
CA GLN A 44 -0.03 1.58 3.55
C GLN A 44 0.51 0.15 3.69
N ALA A 45 1.35 -0.30 2.76
CA ALA A 45 2.00 -1.61 2.83
C ALA A 45 2.84 -1.78 4.10
N TRP A 46 3.54 -0.72 4.52
CA TRP A 46 4.30 -0.71 5.78
C TRP A 46 3.40 -0.83 7.01
N THR A 47 2.25 -0.16 7.00
CA THR A 47 1.26 -0.22 8.09
C THR A 47 0.61 -1.59 8.18
N GLU A 48 0.28 -2.21 7.05
CA GLU A 48 -0.23 -3.58 6.98
C GLU A 48 0.80 -4.59 7.50
N LEU A 49 2.06 -4.48 7.09
CA LEU A 49 3.15 -5.32 7.58
C LEU A 49 3.30 -5.19 9.11
N LYS A 50 3.29 -3.96 9.63
CA LYS A 50 3.43 -3.69 11.07
C LYS A 50 2.26 -4.26 11.85
N THR A 51 1.06 -4.22 11.30
CA THR A 51 -0.14 -4.81 11.89
C THR A 51 0.00 -6.33 11.96
N LEU A 52 0.40 -6.97 10.86
CA LEU A 52 0.63 -8.42 10.80
C LEU A 52 1.68 -8.88 11.83
N LEU A 53 2.79 -8.15 11.92
CA LEU A 53 3.86 -8.46 12.87
C LEU A 53 3.40 -8.29 14.31
N ASN A 54 2.67 -7.21 14.62
CA ASN A 54 2.11 -7.02 15.96
C ASN A 54 1.11 -8.13 16.32
N THR A 55 0.27 -8.57 15.39
CA THR A 55 -0.64 -9.70 15.63
C THR A 55 0.15 -10.98 15.95
N ARG A 56 1.17 -11.34 15.15
CA ARG A 56 2.01 -12.51 15.42
C ARG A 56 2.78 -12.42 16.74
N ILE A 57 3.28 -11.23 17.09
CA ILE A 57 3.96 -11.01 18.36
C ILE A 57 2.99 -11.20 19.52
N HIS A 58 1.76 -10.66 19.42
CA HIS A 58 0.73 -10.87 20.44
C HIS A 58 0.28 -12.32 20.54
N GLU A 59 0.11 -13.04 19.42
CA GLU A 59 -0.23 -14.46 19.40
C GLU A 59 0.88 -15.32 20.02
N GLY A 60 2.14 -15.02 19.70
CA GLY A 60 3.31 -15.67 20.31
C GLY A 60 3.45 -15.39 21.80
N LEU A 61 3.20 -14.15 22.25
CA LEU A 61 3.20 -13.77 23.67
C LEU A 61 2.00 -14.36 24.44
N ALA A 62 0.85 -14.50 23.78
CA ALA A 62 -0.34 -15.15 24.32
C ALA A 62 -0.20 -16.68 24.40
N GLY A 63 0.92 -17.24 23.92
CA GLY A 63 1.19 -18.67 23.99
C GLY A 63 0.46 -19.50 22.94
N HIS A 64 -0.06 -18.87 21.87
CA HIS A 64 -0.57 -19.56 20.68
C HIS A 64 0.59 -20.07 19.80
N VAL A 65 1.53 -20.78 20.41
CA VAL A 65 2.58 -21.48 19.69
C VAL A 65 2.00 -22.84 19.32
N SER A 66 1.83 -23.09 18.03
CA SER A 66 1.32 -24.38 17.56
C SER A 66 2.29 -25.48 17.99
N THR A 67 1.82 -26.44 18.79
CA THR A 67 2.58 -27.61 19.22
C THR A 67 2.73 -28.66 18.12
N LYS A 68 2.10 -28.42 16.96
CA LYS A 68 2.13 -29.28 15.78
C LYS A 68 3.48 -29.19 15.09
N ASN A 69 4.03 -30.33 14.70
CA ASN A 69 5.24 -30.37 13.87
C ASN A 69 4.91 -29.92 12.44
N ILE A 70 5.91 -29.42 11.73
CA ILE A 70 5.79 -28.96 10.34
C ILE A 70 5.12 -30.01 9.44
N ASN A 71 5.38 -31.31 9.69
CA ASN A 71 4.75 -32.41 8.95
C ASN A 71 3.25 -32.57 9.26
N GLU A 72 2.81 -32.32 10.49
CA GLU A 72 1.39 -32.41 10.89
C GLU A 72 0.58 -31.23 10.35
N ILE A 73 1.19 -30.04 10.29
CA ILE A 73 0.59 -28.86 9.66
C ILE A 73 0.43 -29.09 8.16
N LEU A 74 1.45 -29.67 7.52
CA LEU A 74 1.40 -29.98 6.10
C LEU A 74 0.29 -31.00 5.78
N ASP A 75 0.16 -32.05 6.59
CA ASP A 75 -0.82 -33.12 6.37
C ASP A 75 -2.27 -32.63 6.59
N GLU A 76 -2.50 -31.72 7.55
CA GLU A 76 -3.79 -31.09 7.80
C GLU A 76 -4.24 -30.18 6.64
N GLU A 77 -3.36 -29.30 6.15
CA GLU A 77 -3.69 -28.41 5.01
C GLU A 77 -3.84 -29.19 3.69
N LEU A 78 -3.07 -30.28 3.49
CA LEU A 78 -3.19 -31.12 2.30
C LEU A 78 -4.47 -31.97 2.30
N THR A 79 -5.01 -32.29 3.48
CA THR A 79 -6.26 -33.05 3.61
C THR A 79 -7.50 -32.16 3.57
N GLU A 80 -7.42 -30.89 3.98
CA GLU A 80 -8.50 -29.90 3.84
C GLU A 80 -8.74 -29.47 2.39
N ASP A 81 -7.70 -29.37 1.55
CA ASP A 81 -7.84 -29.00 0.11
C ASP A 81 -8.34 -30.17 -0.77
N GLY A 82 -8.58 -31.35 -0.18
CA GLY A 82 -8.90 -32.60 -0.86
C GLY A 82 -10.36 -33.08 -0.80
N ALA A 83 -11.29 -32.31 -0.23
CA ALA A 83 -12.70 -32.70 -0.05
C ALA A 83 -13.70 -31.84 -0.85
#